data_AF-A0A432F9Z5-F1
#
_entry.id   AF-A0A432F9Z5-F1
#
_cell.length_a   1.000
_cell.length_b   1.000
_cell.length_c   1.000
_cell.angle_alpha   90.00
_cell.angle_beta   90.00
_cell.angle_gamma   90.00
#
_symmetry.space_group_name_H-M   'P 1'
#
loop_
_entity.id
_entity.type
_entity.pdbx_description
1 polymer ?
#
loop_
_entity_poly.entity_id
_entity_poly.type
_entity_poly.pdbx_seq_one_letter_code
_entity_poly.pdbx_strand_id
1 'polypeptide(L)' 'MPARRLAWQPTKWPRIPRKRGQFVPKSKKVLHATRMVAPLSATALRFTAPKEPGDYPYICTFPGHWIIMKGVMVVK' A
#
# COMPACT_ATOMS: atom_id res chain seq x y z
N MET A 1 -18.75 -28.89 43.12
CA MET A 1 -18.66 -28.72 41.65
C MET A 1 -19.93 -28.04 41.11
N PRO A 2 -19.99 -26.71 40.96
CA PRO A 2 -20.98 -26.08 40.10
C PRO A 2 -20.34 -25.66 38.77
N ALA A 3 -20.96 -26.10 37.69
CA ALA A 3 -20.53 -25.91 36.31
C ALA A 3 -20.52 -24.43 35.92
N ARG A 4 -19.32 -23.88 35.67
CA ARG A 4 -19.12 -22.61 34.96
C ARG A 4 -19.56 -22.77 33.51
N ARG A 5 -20.83 -22.45 33.24
CA ARG A 5 -21.35 -22.25 31.89
C ARG A 5 -20.86 -20.88 31.40
N LEU A 6 -19.61 -20.80 30.95
CA LEU A 6 -19.07 -19.63 30.27
C LEU A 6 -19.74 -19.53 28.89
N ALA A 7 -20.62 -18.55 28.76
CA ALA A 7 -21.36 -18.22 27.56
C ALA A 7 -20.40 -17.98 26.39
N TRP A 8 -20.50 -18.84 25.38
CA TRP A 8 -19.94 -18.66 24.05
C TRP A 8 -20.72 -17.54 23.35
N GLN A 9 -20.28 -16.28 23.49
CA GLN A 9 -20.83 -15.15 22.73
C GLN A 9 -20.00 -14.96 21.44
N PRO A 10 -20.53 -15.27 20.25
CA PRO A 10 -19.75 -15.27 19.01
C PRO A 10 -19.52 -13.87 18.40
N THR A 11 -19.86 -12.78 19.11
CA THR A 11 -19.98 -11.44 18.49
C THR A 11 -19.07 -10.35 19.06
N LYS A 12 -18.12 -10.67 19.95
CA LYS A 12 -17.22 -9.66 20.55
C LYS A 12 -15.74 -9.86 20.23
N TRP A 13 -15.42 -10.38 19.05
CA TRP A 13 -14.06 -10.20 18.54
C TRP A 13 -13.89 -8.73 18.14
N PRO A 14 -12.88 -8.00 18.66
CA PRO A 14 -12.57 -6.68 18.11
C PRO A 14 -12.27 -6.92 16.64
N ARG A 15 -13.09 -6.36 15.74
CA ARG A 15 -12.80 -6.33 14.31
C ARG A 15 -11.57 -5.46 14.15
N ILE A 16 -10.38 -6.02 14.38
CA ILE A 16 -9.10 -5.38 14.09
C ILE A 16 -9.22 -5.01 12.62
N PRO A 17 -9.28 -3.71 12.26
CA PRO A 17 -9.32 -3.34 10.86
C PRO A 17 -7.99 -3.81 10.30
N ARG A 18 -8.00 -4.89 9.51
CA ARG A 18 -6.86 -5.24 8.67
C ARG A 18 -6.64 -4.00 7.80
N LYS A 19 -5.68 -3.14 8.16
CA LYS A 19 -5.17 -2.10 7.26
C LYS A 19 -4.65 -2.87 6.06
N ARG A 20 -5.51 -3.07 5.06
CA ARG A 20 -5.13 -3.70 3.80
C ARG A 20 -4.07 -2.78 3.23
N GLY A 21 -2.87 -3.34 3.16
CA GLY A 21 -1.63 -2.62 2.95
C GLY A 21 -1.71 -1.83 1.65
N GLN A 22 -1.40 -0.54 1.71
CA GLN A 22 -1.05 0.18 0.49
C GLN A 22 0.37 -0.19 0.03
N PHE A 23 1.10 -0.97 0.85
CA PHE A 23 2.47 -1.43 0.62
C PHE A 23 3.45 -0.31 0.27
N VAL A 24 3.15 0.92 0.69
CA VAL A 24 4.05 2.07 0.54
C VAL A 24 4.92 2.16 1.80
N PRO A 25 6.25 2.03 1.71
CA PRO A 25 7.13 2.23 2.85
C PRO A 25 7.09 3.69 3.30
N LYS A 26 7.14 3.92 4.62
CA LYS A 26 7.28 5.26 5.19
C LYS A 26 8.74 5.69 5.06
N SER A 27 9.12 6.23 3.91
CA SER A 27 10.46 6.74 3.63
C SER A 27 10.38 8.10 2.96
N LYS A 28 11.29 9.00 3.34
CA LYS A 28 11.44 10.33 2.70
C LYS A 28 11.87 10.24 1.23
N LYS A 29 12.33 9.06 0.78
CA LYS A 29 12.70 8.80 -0.62
C LYS A 29 11.50 8.59 -1.54
N VAL A 30 10.31 8.36 -0.97
CA VAL A 30 9.07 8.23 -1.75
C VAL A 30 8.50 9.64 -1.93
N LEU A 31 8.64 10.20 -3.12
CA LEU A 31 8.12 11.54 -3.44
C LEU A 31 6.59 11.51 -3.55
N HIS A 32 6.07 10.57 -4.34
CA HIS A 32 4.64 10.36 -4.52
C HIS A 32 4.32 8.87 -4.67
N ALA A 33 3.10 8.49 -4.29
CA ALA A 33 2.60 7.12 -4.42
C ALA A 33 1.11 7.12 -4.77
N THR A 34 0.69 6.15 -5.57
CA THR A 34 -0.72 5.86 -5.80
C THR A 34 -1.29 5.04 -4.64
N ARG A 35 -2.62 4.96 -4.58
CA ARG A 35 -3.29 3.94 -3.76
C ARG A 35 -3.14 2.57 -4.42
N MET A 36 -3.22 1.52 -3.62
CA MET A 36 -3.34 0.15 -4.14
C MET A 36 -4.59 0.03 -5.02
N VAL A 37 -4.40 -0.47 -6.23
CA VAL A 37 -5.46 -0.66 -7.23
C VAL A 37 -5.85 -2.13 -7.26
N ALA A 38 -7.15 -2.41 -7.31
CA ALA A 38 -7.67 -3.76 -7.47
C ALA A 38 -7.48 -4.26 -8.92
N PRO A 39 -7.54 -5.58 -9.17
CA PRO A 39 -7.55 -6.12 -10.52
C PRO A 39 -8.61 -5.43 -11.40
N LEU A 40 -8.28 -5.20 -12.67
CA LEU A 40 -9.18 -4.57 -13.66
C LEU A 40 -9.66 -3.14 -13.31
N SER A 41 -9.04 -2.51 -12.31
CA SER A 41 -9.33 -1.13 -11.93
C SER A 41 -8.20 -0.19 -12.36
N ALA A 42 -8.50 1.11 -12.44
CA ALA A 42 -7.52 2.15 -12.77
C ALA A 42 -7.47 3.23 -11.69
N THR A 43 -6.33 3.89 -11.54
CA THR A 43 -6.16 5.07 -10.69
C THR A 43 -5.14 5.99 -11.34
N ALA A 44 -5.43 7.29 -11.30
CA ALA A 44 -4.53 8.33 -11.78
C ALA A 44 -3.96 9.13 -10.60
N LEU A 45 -2.68 9.49 -10.70
CA LEU A 45 -2.00 10.40 -9.79
C LEU A 45 -1.50 11.59 -10.61
N ARG A 46 -1.90 12.80 -10.21
CA ARG A 46 -1.41 14.05 -10.80
C ARG A 46 -0.49 14.71 -9.79
N PHE A 47 0.74 15.00 -10.23
CA PHE A 47 1.74 15.68 -9.43
C PHE A 47 2.58 16.57 -10.36
N THR A 48 3.23 17.58 -9.80
CA THR A 48 4.15 18.44 -10.55
C THR A 48 5.50 17.74 -10.65
N ALA A 49 6.10 17.72 -11.84
CA ALA A 49 7.43 17.16 -12.02
C ALA A 49 8.46 17.88 -11.12
N PRO A 50 9.42 17.14 -10.53
CA PRO A 50 10.53 17.74 -9.78
C PRO A 50 11.29 18.78 -10.61
N LYS A 51 11.85 19.80 -9.95
CA LYS A 51 12.67 20.83 -10.62
C LYS A 51 14.08 20.37 -10.93
N GLU A 52 14.57 19.40 -10.17
CA GLU A 52 15.93 18.88 -10.32
C GLU A 52 15.95 17.89 -11.50
N PRO A 53 16.75 18.15 -12.55
CA PRO A 53 16.91 17.20 -13.64
C PRO A 53 17.59 15.93 -13.12
N GLY A 54 17.14 14.78 -13.62
CA GLY A 54 17.67 13.49 -13.21
C GLY A 54 16.69 12.33 -13.41
N ASP A 55 17.14 11.17 -12.94
CA ASP A 55 16.45 9.89 -13.09
C ASP A 55 15.62 9.58 -11.83
N TYR A 56 14.30 9.55 -12.01
CA TYR A 56 13.34 9.28 -10.94
C TYR A 56 12.73 7.89 -11.12
N PRO A 57 13.22 6.86 -10.42
CA PRO A 57 12.67 5.52 -10.53
C PRO A 57 11.28 5.44 -9.89
N TYR A 58 10.36 4.78 -10.59
CA TYR A 58 9.04 4.42 -10.06
C TYR A 58 8.88 2.90 -10.09
N ILE A 59 8.36 2.35 -9.00
CA ILE A 59 8.22 0.89 -8.81
C ILE A 59 6.86 0.56 -8.22
N CYS A 60 6.34 -0.62 -8.55
CA CYS A 60 5.22 -1.21 -7.82
C CYS A 60 5.77 -1.88 -6.56
N THR A 61 5.47 -1.30 -5.39
CA THR A 61 5.95 -1.78 -4.08
C THR A 61 5.18 -2.98 -3.55
N PHE A 62 4.29 -3.57 -4.35
CA PHE A 62 3.63 -4.83 -4.00
C PHE A 62 4.70 -5.93 -3.81
N PRO A 63 4.63 -6.73 -2.73
CA PRO A 63 5.62 -7.77 -2.49
C PRO A 63 5.82 -8.68 -3.71
N GLY A 64 7.05 -8.74 -4.23
CA GLY A 64 7.42 -9.54 -5.40
C GLY A 64 7.20 -8.87 -6.78
N HIS A 65 6.44 -7.78 -6.89
CA HIS A 65 6.15 -7.17 -8.21
C HIS A 65 7.27 -6.25 -8.71
N TRP A 66 7.98 -5.57 -7.81
CA TRP A 66 9.03 -4.59 -8.12
C TRP A 66 10.17 -5.13 -8.99
N ILE A 67 10.34 -6.46 -9.04
CA ILE A 67 11.38 -7.13 -9.83
C ILE A 67 11.17 -6.84 -11.33
N ILE A 68 9.91 -6.87 -11.78
CA ILE A 68 9.54 -6.65 -13.19
C ILE A 68 8.88 -5.27 -13.35
N MET A 69 8.01 -4.88 -12.42
CA MET A 69 7.25 -3.63 -12.46
C MET A 69 8.06 -2.44 -11.93
N LYS A 70 9.05 -2.03 -12.73
CA LYS A 70 9.90 -0.85 -12.48
C LYS A 70 10.10 -0.06 -13.75
N GLY A 71 10.26 1.25 -13.62
CA GLY A 71 10.62 2.15 -14.71
C GLY A 71 11.33 3.40 -14.20
N VAL A 72 11.81 4.22 -15.12
CA VAL A 72 12.50 5.48 -14.80
C VAL A 72 11.79 6.63 -15.51
N MET A 73 11.46 7.67 -14.76
CA MET A 73 11.01 8.95 -15.29
C MET A 73 12.22 9.88 -15.36
N VAL A 74 12.59 10.30 -16.57
CA VAL A 74 13.72 11.21 -16.79
C VAL A 74 13.19 12.63 -16.85
N VAL A 75 13.67 13.49 -15.96
CA VAL A 75 13.43 14.93 -16.00
C VAL A 75 14.68 15.58 -16.61
N LYS A 76 14.50 16.31 -17.71
CA LYS A 76 15.57 17.03 -18.41
C LYS A 76 15.46 18.53 -18.16
#